data_AF-A0A814EXU9-F1
#
_entry.id   AF-A0A814EXU9-F1
#
_cell.length_a   1.000
_cell.length_b   1.000
_cell.length_c   1.000
_cell.angle_alpha   90.00
_cell.angle_beta   90.00
_cell.angle_gamma   90.00
#
_symmetry.space_group_name_H-M   'P 1'
#
loop_
_entity.id
_entity.type
_entity.pdbx_description
1 polymer ?
#
loop_
_entity_poly.entity_id
_entity_poly.type
_entity_poly.pdbx_seq_one_letter_code
_entity_poly.pdbx_strand_id
1 'polypeptide(L)'
;MTPKHLLIISKSTCLSSILCPMEKYQYSTELLANIADLYWTVDENNSEIIFELHVKTTGWIALGISPAGGMTGADIGIGWISNGTVYFQDRYAYGLSMPVIDNTTKDWFPLNGKEENGWTAIQFKRKLDTCDIMDVTIKSGTNILIFSYGLTDPGPNAQIEYHTPLRRGTKLIPLLSYANPPKESKFEGLDTFEFRLNNYIVPSNDTTYHCKIYKIPTYTQKRHVIATLIADENRDLVHHLLMYECDPEAEFDDQNLPDGVCDDIPEKARVYCEANIAMGWAVGGDDMVEFVPEAGYPVGGEFRVKYYLIQMHYDNPKSLP
;
A
#
# COMPACT_ATOMS: atom_id res chain seq x y z
N MET A 1 -30.67 -12.69 9.83
CA MET A 1 -29.33 -12.33 9.31
C MET A 1 -29.55 -11.36 8.16
N THR A 2 -28.98 -10.16 8.24
CA THR A 2 -29.02 -9.17 7.16
C THR A 2 -28.04 -9.58 6.06
N PRO A 3 -28.44 -9.58 4.77
CA PRO A 3 -27.54 -9.90 3.66
C PRO A 3 -26.45 -8.83 3.49
N LYS A 4 -25.21 -9.27 3.24
CA LYS A 4 -23.98 -8.45 3.17
C LYS A 4 -23.42 -8.46 1.74
N HIS A 5 -22.86 -7.33 1.28
CA HIS A 5 -22.32 -7.17 -0.08
C HIS A 5 -20.85 -6.75 -0.03
N LEU A 6 -20.08 -7.18 -1.03
CA LEU A 6 -18.71 -6.73 -1.29
C LEU A 6 -18.72 -5.86 -2.55
N LEU A 7 -18.20 -4.65 -2.45
CA LEU A 7 -17.97 -3.82 -3.64
C LEU A 7 -16.64 -4.25 -4.27
N ILE A 8 -16.65 -4.65 -5.53
CA ILE A 8 -15.45 -5.07 -6.26
C ILE A 8 -15.18 -4.11 -7.41
N ILE A 9 -13.97 -3.60 -7.51
CA ILE A 9 -13.45 -2.92 -8.69
C ILE A 9 -12.26 -3.80 -9.12
N SER A 10 -12.35 -4.60 -10.19
CA SER A 10 -11.42 -5.73 -10.44
C SER A 10 -10.59 -5.70 -11.74
N LYS A 11 -9.36 -6.25 -11.63
CA LYS A 11 -8.76 -7.32 -12.47
C LYS A 11 -7.71 -8.15 -11.70
N SER A 12 -7.28 -9.26 -12.32
CA SER A 12 -6.75 -10.52 -11.73
C SER A 12 -5.20 -10.64 -11.68
N THR A 13 -4.75 -11.65 -10.93
CA THR A 13 -3.47 -11.85 -10.25
C THR A 13 -2.28 -12.34 -11.10
N CYS A 14 -1.06 -12.10 -10.58
CA CYS A 14 0.19 -12.64 -11.13
C CYS A 14 0.80 -13.75 -10.24
N LEU A 15 1.48 -14.70 -10.89
CA LEU A 15 2.10 -15.93 -10.37
C LEU A 15 3.50 -15.69 -9.76
N SER A 16 3.85 -16.57 -8.82
CA SER A 16 4.97 -16.53 -7.88
C SER A 16 6.38 -16.72 -8.47
N SER A 17 7.35 -15.95 -7.97
CA SER A 17 8.78 -16.34 -7.91
C SER A 17 9.53 -15.73 -6.70
N ILE A 18 8.81 -15.45 -5.61
CA ILE A 18 9.33 -14.76 -4.41
C ILE A 18 9.73 -15.80 -3.37
N LEU A 19 10.81 -15.54 -2.64
CA LEU A 19 11.23 -16.34 -1.50
C LEU A 19 10.13 -16.27 -0.42
N CYS A 20 9.63 -17.42 0.06
CA CYS A 20 8.65 -17.38 1.14
C CYS A 20 9.28 -16.83 2.43
N PRO A 21 8.55 -16.02 3.23
CA PRO A 21 9.03 -15.55 4.52
C PRO A 21 9.35 -16.74 5.45
N MET A 22 10.33 -16.57 6.33
CA MET A 22 10.78 -17.63 7.24
C MET A 22 9.74 -17.99 8.29
N GLU A 23 8.90 -17.03 8.64
CA GLU A 23 7.79 -17.18 9.58
C GLU A 23 6.51 -16.53 9.04
N LYS A 24 5.42 -16.65 9.79
CA LYS A 24 4.16 -15.99 9.45
C LYS A 24 4.18 -14.56 9.99
N TYR A 25 4.05 -13.61 9.08
CA TYR A 25 3.92 -12.19 9.42
C TYR A 25 2.47 -11.73 9.43
N GLN A 26 2.18 -10.71 10.24
CA GLN A 26 0.89 -10.02 10.22
C GLN A 26 0.76 -9.20 8.94
N TYR A 27 1.84 -8.54 8.52
CA TYR A 27 1.81 -7.54 7.46
C TYR A 27 2.93 -7.75 6.44
N SER A 28 2.70 -7.27 5.22
CA SER A 28 3.67 -7.29 4.14
C SER A 28 3.43 -6.16 3.15
N THR A 29 4.49 -5.69 2.48
CA THR A 29 4.39 -4.75 1.38
C THR A 29 5.56 -4.89 0.42
N GLU A 30 5.31 -4.61 -0.86
CA GLU A 30 6.37 -4.52 -1.87
C GLU A 30 7.05 -3.15 -1.79
N LEU A 31 8.37 -3.14 -1.54
CA LEU A 31 9.19 -1.93 -1.48
C LEU A 31 9.65 -1.50 -2.88
N LEU A 32 10.00 -2.47 -3.74
CA LEU A 32 10.40 -2.25 -5.12
C LEU A 32 9.96 -3.42 -6.00
N ALA A 33 9.21 -3.10 -7.06
CA ALA A 33 8.61 -4.05 -7.99
C ALA A 33 9.54 -5.22 -8.36
N ASN A 34 9.19 -6.44 -7.94
CA ASN A 34 9.94 -7.68 -8.20
C ASN A 34 11.40 -7.72 -7.69
N ILE A 35 11.80 -6.79 -6.80
CA ILE A 35 13.18 -6.66 -6.30
C ILE A 35 13.23 -6.70 -4.77
N ALA A 36 12.31 -6.05 -4.07
CA ALA A 36 12.36 -5.97 -2.61
C ALA A 36 10.98 -6.02 -1.96
N ASP A 37 10.83 -6.89 -0.98
CA ASP A 37 9.62 -7.11 -0.19
C ASP A 37 9.94 -6.97 1.30
N LEU A 38 9.02 -6.37 2.04
CA LEU A 38 9.12 -6.21 3.49
C LEU A 38 7.95 -6.89 4.19
N TYR A 39 8.25 -7.71 5.18
CA TYR A 39 7.28 -8.36 6.05
C TYR A 39 7.49 -7.87 7.48
N TRP A 40 6.41 -7.69 8.24
CA TRP A 40 6.53 -7.33 9.66
C TRP A 40 5.37 -7.77 10.55
N THR A 41 5.68 -7.88 11.84
CA THR A 41 4.74 -8.15 12.92
C THR A 41 5.12 -7.28 14.11
N VAL A 42 4.11 -6.75 14.81
CA VAL A 42 4.32 -6.01 16.06
C VAL A 42 4.07 -6.95 17.24
N ASP A 43 5.07 -7.06 18.13
CA ASP A 43 4.93 -7.70 19.42
C ASP A 43 4.58 -6.63 20.46
N GLU A 44 3.27 -6.45 20.68
CA GLU A 44 2.74 -5.46 21.64
C GLU A 44 3.19 -5.73 23.07
N ASN A 45 3.41 -7.00 23.46
CA ASN A 45 3.79 -7.35 24.83
C ASN A 45 5.20 -6.86 25.15
N ASN A 46 6.11 -6.97 24.18
CA ASN A 46 7.50 -6.53 24.34
C ASN A 46 7.75 -5.12 23.79
N SER A 47 6.76 -4.49 23.16
CA SER A 47 6.92 -3.22 22.44
C SER A 47 8.06 -3.29 21.42
N GLU A 48 8.06 -4.38 20.64
CA GLU A 48 9.03 -4.66 19.59
C GLU A 48 8.34 -4.81 18.24
N ILE A 49 9.07 -4.53 17.17
CA ILE A 49 8.69 -4.86 15.80
C ILE A 49 9.71 -5.85 15.24
N ILE A 50 9.21 -6.89 14.57
CA ILE A 50 10.02 -7.89 13.89
C ILE A 50 9.82 -7.68 12.40
N PHE A 51 10.90 -7.40 11.70
CA PHE A 51 10.95 -7.27 10.25
C PHE A 51 11.58 -8.51 9.61
N GLU A 52 11.19 -8.80 8.38
CA GLU A 52 11.97 -9.61 7.45
C GLU A 52 12.02 -8.90 6.10
N LEU A 53 13.23 -8.53 5.69
CA LEU A 53 13.50 -7.83 4.43
C LEU A 53 14.04 -8.82 3.42
N HIS A 54 13.37 -8.93 2.28
CA HIS A 54 13.80 -9.74 1.14
C HIS A 54 14.28 -8.82 0.04
N VAL A 55 15.46 -9.08 -0.51
CA VAL A 55 15.95 -8.35 -1.67
C VAL A 55 16.60 -9.30 -2.66
N LYS A 56 16.32 -9.09 -3.95
CA LYS A 56 16.90 -9.83 -5.07
C LYS A 56 18.35 -9.42 -5.29
N THR A 57 19.22 -9.90 -4.41
CA THR A 57 20.67 -9.73 -4.43
C THR A 57 21.36 -10.91 -3.72
N THR A 58 22.68 -10.96 -3.80
CA THR A 58 23.57 -11.86 -3.01
C THR A 58 24.58 -11.01 -2.23
N GLY A 59 24.14 -9.85 -1.77
CA GLY A 59 24.98 -8.83 -1.16
C GLY A 59 24.28 -8.23 0.03
N TRP A 60 24.79 -7.08 0.50
CA TRP A 60 24.18 -6.42 1.64
C TRP A 60 22.80 -5.82 1.32
N ILE A 61 21.92 -5.83 2.32
CA ILE A 61 20.60 -5.23 2.31
C ILE A 61 20.47 -4.29 3.50
N ALA A 62 19.68 -3.22 3.37
CA ALA A 62 19.47 -2.26 4.44
C ALA A 62 18.02 -1.78 4.49
N LEU A 63 17.53 -1.61 5.71
CA LEU A 63 16.28 -0.93 6.02
C LEU A 63 16.60 0.19 7.01
N GLY A 64 15.99 1.35 6.84
CA GLY A 64 16.09 2.43 7.79
C GLY A 64 14.79 3.18 7.99
N ILE A 65 14.65 3.78 9.16
CA ILE A 65 13.55 4.67 9.51
C ILE A 65 14.11 6.09 9.39
N SER A 66 13.47 6.90 8.55
CA SER A 66 13.94 8.24 8.21
C SER A 66 12.96 9.30 8.71
N PRO A 67 13.44 10.43 9.26
CA PRO A 67 12.58 11.55 9.61
C PRO A 67 12.02 12.27 8.36
N ALA A 68 12.67 12.17 7.20
CA ALA A 68 12.33 12.95 6.01
C ALA A 68 12.42 12.16 4.68
N GLY A 69 12.58 10.84 4.74
CA GLY A 69 12.68 9.97 3.56
C GLY A 69 14.05 9.93 2.87
N GLY A 70 15.05 10.63 3.41
CA GLY A 70 16.45 10.58 2.98
C GLY A 70 17.36 9.94 4.02
N MET A 71 18.66 9.81 3.72
CA MET A 71 19.63 9.23 4.67
C MET A 71 19.86 10.13 5.88
N THR A 72 19.79 11.46 5.75
CA THR A 72 20.09 12.37 6.85
C THR A 72 19.12 12.18 8.02
N GLY A 73 19.68 11.87 9.19
CA GLY A 73 18.95 11.55 10.40
C GLY A 73 18.31 10.17 10.44
N ALA A 74 18.61 9.30 9.47
CA ALA A 74 18.02 7.96 9.43
C ALA A 74 18.74 6.99 10.38
N ASP A 75 17.92 6.20 11.05
CA ASP A 75 18.27 5.04 11.88
C ASP A 75 18.19 3.78 10.99
N ILE A 76 19.31 3.06 10.81
CA ILE A 76 19.51 2.10 9.73
C ILE A 76 20.09 0.78 10.24
N GLY A 77 19.35 -0.31 10.00
CA GLY A 77 19.91 -1.67 10.05
C GLY A 77 20.47 -2.10 8.69
N ILE A 78 21.74 -2.51 8.65
CA ILE A 78 22.40 -3.08 7.46
C ILE A 78 22.85 -4.50 7.74
N GLY A 79 22.49 -5.45 6.88
CA GLY A 79 22.90 -6.84 7.02
C GLY A 79 23.30 -7.52 5.71
N TRP A 80 24.05 -8.62 5.83
CA TRP A 80 24.47 -9.47 4.71
C TRP A 80 24.72 -10.90 5.22
N ILE A 81 24.86 -11.86 4.31
CA ILE A 81 25.04 -13.28 4.65
C ILE A 81 26.31 -13.81 4.01
N SER A 82 27.34 -14.03 4.82
CA SER A 82 28.61 -14.59 4.35
C SER A 82 28.83 -15.96 4.98
N ASN A 83 29.06 -16.98 4.15
CA ASN A 83 29.28 -18.37 4.56
C ASN A 83 28.16 -18.91 5.48
N GLY A 84 26.90 -18.59 5.18
CA GLY A 84 25.73 -19.00 5.95
C GLY A 84 25.59 -18.28 7.31
N THR A 85 26.44 -17.30 7.60
CA THR A 85 26.37 -16.49 8.82
C THR A 85 25.77 -15.12 8.51
N VAL A 86 24.76 -14.73 9.28
CA VAL A 86 24.17 -13.38 9.21
C VAL A 86 25.09 -12.40 9.92
N TYR A 87 25.48 -11.36 9.19
CA TYR A 87 26.14 -10.17 9.74
C TYR A 87 25.15 -9.03 9.72
N PHE A 88 25.11 -8.25 10.80
CA PHE A 88 24.17 -7.14 10.94
C PHE A 88 24.81 -6.00 11.73
N GLN A 89 24.53 -4.77 11.30
CA GLN A 89 25.08 -3.56 11.88
C GLN A 89 23.97 -2.53 12.05
N ASP A 90 23.92 -2.00 13.26
CA ASP A 90 23.16 -0.82 13.61
C ASP A 90 23.96 0.43 13.24
N ARG A 91 23.33 1.37 12.53
CA ARG A 91 24.00 2.52 11.95
C ARG A 91 23.12 3.76 11.94
N TYR A 92 23.76 4.90 12.19
CA TYR A 92 23.14 6.22 12.10
C TYR A 92 23.74 7.05 10.97
N ALA A 93 22.89 7.75 10.22
CA ALA A 93 23.30 8.55 9.08
C ALA A 93 23.20 10.07 9.36
N TYR A 94 24.33 10.72 9.64
CA TYR A 94 24.39 12.18 9.81
C TYR A 94 24.13 12.98 8.52
N GLY A 95 24.17 12.34 7.35
CA GLY A 95 24.19 13.02 6.06
C GLY A 95 24.15 12.07 4.88
N LEU A 96 24.45 12.58 3.70
CA LEU A 96 24.58 11.79 2.46
C LEU A 96 25.98 11.17 2.35
N SER A 97 26.43 10.52 3.41
CA SER A 97 27.72 9.84 3.53
C SER A 97 27.53 8.46 4.14
N MET A 98 28.60 7.66 4.21
CA MET A 98 28.57 6.36 4.87
C MET A 98 28.00 6.50 6.30
N PRO A 99 26.88 5.83 6.63
CA PRO A 99 26.33 5.85 7.98
C PRO A 99 27.36 5.31 8.97
N VAL A 100 27.50 5.96 10.13
CA VAL A 100 28.44 5.49 11.16
C VAL A 100 27.82 4.32 11.91
N ILE A 101 28.65 3.46 12.51
CA ILE A 101 28.14 2.42 13.40
C ILE A 101 27.59 3.09 14.65
N ASP A 102 26.34 2.78 15.01
CA ASP A 102 25.83 3.17 16.32
C ASP A 102 26.38 2.22 17.38
N ASN A 103 27.17 2.78 18.28
CA ASN A 103 27.79 2.05 19.38
C ASN A 103 27.24 2.51 20.73
N THR A 104 26.30 3.47 20.74
CA THR A 104 25.74 4.05 21.96
C THR A 104 24.76 3.06 22.58
N THR A 105 23.80 2.64 21.78
CA THR A 105 22.95 1.47 22.04
C THR A 105 22.92 0.60 20.77
N LYS A 106 22.69 -0.70 20.97
CA LYS A 106 22.41 -1.61 19.86
C LYS A 106 20.93 -1.87 19.93
N ASP A 107 20.20 -1.41 18.93
CA ASP A 107 18.74 -1.42 18.94
C ASP A 107 18.17 -2.32 17.86
N TRP A 108 18.99 -2.65 16.86
CA TRP A 108 18.65 -3.62 15.82
C TRP A 108 19.35 -4.95 16.03
N PHE A 109 18.56 -6.02 16.14
CA PHE A 109 19.06 -7.35 16.43
C PHE A 109 18.71 -8.34 15.31
N PRO A 110 19.69 -8.98 14.66
CA PRO A 110 19.41 -10.06 13.71
C PRO A 110 18.85 -11.27 14.45
N LEU A 111 17.89 -11.93 13.82
CA LEU A 111 17.26 -13.15 14.34
C LEU A 111 17.61 -14.34 13.45
N ASN A 112 17.42 -14.18 12.15
CA ASN A 112 17.67 -15.24 11.17
C ASN A 112 18.00 -14.64 9.80
N GLY A 113 18.52 -15.45 8.90
CA GLY A 113 18.72 -15.03 7.52
C GLY A 113 19.04 -16.21 6.61
N LYS A 114 18.66 -16.07 5.36
CA LYS A 114 18.93 -17.05 4.31
C LYS A 114 19.24 -16.34 3.00
N GLU A 115 20.13 -16.96 2.24
CA GLU A 115 20.41 -16.56 0.87
C GLU A 115 20.12 -17.75 -0.04
N GLU A 116 19.20 -17.58 -0.99
CA GLU A 116 18.78 -18.65 -1.88
C GLU A 116 18.28 -18.06 -3.21
N ASN A 117 18.59 -18.71 -4.34
CA ASN A 117 18.09 -18.34 -5.66
C ASN A 117 18.33 -16.85 -6.05
N GLY A 118 19.45 -16.26 -5.59
CA GLY A 118 19.78 -14.86 -5.85
C GLY A 118 18.97 -13.85 -5.03
N TRP A 119 18.38 -14.30 -3.92
CA TRP A 119 17.73 -13.46 -2.91
C TRP A 119 18.46 -13.55 -1.59
N THR A 120 18.66 -12.40 -0.94
CA THR A 120 19.09 -12.29 0.45
C THR A 120 17.86 -11.90 1.28
N ALA A 121 17.56 -12.69 2.31
CA ALA A 121 16.49 -12.41 3.26
C ALA A 121 17.04 -12.40 4.69
N ILE A 122 16.78 -11.32 5.43
CA ILE A 122 17.22 -11.19 6.82
C ILE A 122 16.04 -10.78 7.69
N GLN A 123 15.83 -11.54 8.76
CA GLN A 123 14.90 -11.25 9.83
C GLN A 123 15.65 -10.55 10.97
N PHE A 124 15.11 -9.44 11.44
CA PHE A 124 15.67 -8.67 12.54
C PHE A 124 14.56 -7.99 13.34
N LYS A 125 14.87 -7.63 14.58
CA LYS A 125 13.93 -6.96 15.48
C LYS A 125 14.49 -5.67 16.04
N ARG A 126 13.57 -4.78 16.42
CA ARG A 126 13.87 -3.48 17.02
C ARG A 126 12.77 -3.10 18.00
N LYS A 127 13.08 -2.39 19.08
CA LYS A 127 12.05 -1.77 19.92
C LYS A 127 11.28 -0.69 19.16
N LEU A 128 10.03 -0.44 19.54
CA LEU A 128 9.27 0.68 18.99
C LEU A 128 9.87 2.03 19.42
N ASP A 129 10.27 2.11 20.70
CA ASP A 129 11.02 3.21 21.28
C ASP A 129 12.28 2.65 21.96
N THR A 130 13.44 3.09 21.48
CA THR A 130 14.76 2.63 21.95
C THR A 130 15.29 3.53 23.06
N CYS A 131 14.69 4.71 23.23
CA CYS A 131 15.19 5.79 24.09
C CYS A 131 16.59 6.31 23.70
N ASP A 132 17.10 5.99 22.50
CA ASP A 132 18.28 6.63 21.92
C ASP A 132 17.88 7.91 21.18
N ILE A 133 18.66 8.97 21.36
CA ILE A 133 18.52 10.25 20.67
C ILE A 133 18.87 10.18 19.19
N MET A 134 19.65 9.17 18.77
CA MET A 134 19.99 8.93 17.36
C MET A 134 18.91 8.11 16.64
N ASP A 135 17.98 7.52 17.38
CA ASP A 135 16.95 6.65 16.82
C ASP A 135 15.63 7.36 16.53
N VAL A 136 14.93 6.85 15.52
CA VAL A 136 13.59 7.32 15.19
C VAL A 136 12.55 6.45 15.89
N THR A 137 11.83 7.02 16.87
CA THR A 137 10.72 6.31 17.52
C THR A 137 9.64 5.93 16.49
N ILE A 138 9.24 4.65 16.47
CA ILE A 138 8.11 4.17 15.67
C ILE A 138 6.83 4.53 16.39
N LYS A 139 6.00 5.36 15.77
CA LYS A 139 4.75 5.84 16.35
C LYS A 139 3.57 5.47 15.45
N SER A 140 2.36 5.61 16.02
CA SER A 140 1.13 5.51 15.23
C SER A 140 1.11 6.60 14.16
N GLY A 141 0.48 6.31 13.03
CA GLY A 141 0.55 7.11 11.81
C GLY A 141 1.65 6.62 10.87
N THR A 142 1.98 7.46 9.89
CA THR A 142 2.88 7.12 8.80
C THR A 142 4.35 7.19 9.23
N ASN A 143 5.06 6.08 9.06
CA ASN A 143 6.51 6.00 9.24
C ASN A 143 7.17 6.04 7.86
N ILE A 144 8.27 6.77 7.71
CA ILE A 144 8.98 6.87 6.43
C ILE A 144 10.14 5.90 6.47
N LEU A 145 10.03 4.81 5.72
CA LEU A 145 11.11 3.84 5.55
C LEU A 145 11.95 4.18 4.34
N ILE A 146 13.25 3.97 4.46
CA ILE A 146 14.19 3.93 3.35
C ILE A 146 14.75 2.51 3.26
N PHE A 147 15.02 2.05 2.05
CA PHE A 147 15.71 0.79 1.83
C PHE A 147 16.82 0.97 0.81
N SER A 148 17.84 0.13 0.89
CA SER A 148 18.88 0.06 -0.12
C SER A 148 19.56 -1.30 -0.14
N TYR A 149 20.28 -1.60 -1.21
CA TYR A 149 21.03 -2.85 -1.32
C TYR A 149 22.28 -2.71 -2.18
N GLY A 150 23.26 -3.58 -1.93
CA GLY A 150 24.45 -3.77 -2.74
C GLY A 150 24.40 -5.08 -3.51
N LEU A 151 25.35 -5.26 -4.43
CA LEU A 151 25.48 -6.49 -5.23
C LEU A 151 26.51 -7.47 -4.66
N THR A 152 27.31 -7.03 -3.68
CA THR A 152 28.38 -7.82 -3.10
C THR A 152 28.38 -7.70 -1.59
N ASP A 153 28.82 -8.75 -0.92
CA ASP A 153 29.08 -8.70 0.51
C ASP A 153 30.21 -7.72 0.85
N PRO A 154 30.09 -6.96 1.96
CA PRO A 154 31.10 -6.00 2.44
C PRO A 154 32.46 -6.59 2.84
N GLY A 155 32.60 -7.92 2.81
CA GLY A 155 33.80 -8.64 3.26
C GLY A 155 34.09 -8.49 4.77
N PRO A 156 35.26 -8.96 5.23
CA PRO A 156 35.59 -9.01 6.67
C PRO A 156 35.73 -7.64 7.33
N ASN A 157 35.98 -6.59 6.55
CA ASN A 157 36.13 -5.22 7.04
C ASN A 157 34.80 -4.43 7.04
N ALA A 158 33.68 -5.07 6.70
CA ALA A 158 32.37 -4.44 6.60
C ALA A 158 32.36 -3.15 5.74
N GLN A 159 33.08 -3.18 4.60
CA GLN A 159 33.09 -2.07 3.66
C GLN A 159 31.82 -2.10 2.80
N ILE A 160 30.79 -1.39 3.24
CA ILE A 160 29.52 -1.27 2.51
C ILE A 160 29.74 -0.42 1.24
N GLU A 161 29.52 -1.02 0.07
CA GLU A 161 29.54 -0.30 -1.22
C GLU A 161 28.40 0.72 -1.31
N TYR A 162 28.57 1.78 -2.10
CA TYR A 162 27.49 2.72 -2.38
C TYR A 162 26.35 2.08 -3.20
N HIS A 163 25.12 2.12 -2.70
CA HIS A 163 23.94 1.55 -3.36
C HIS A 163 23.56 2.21 -4.70
N THR A 164 24.11 3.37 -5.09
CA THR A 164 23.68 4.14 -6.28
C THR A 164 22.22 4.64 -6.21
N PRO A 165 21.77 5.50 -7.14
CA PRO A 165 20.37 5.90 -7.22
C PRO A 165 19.39 4.78 -7.60
N LEU A 166 19.85 3.69 -8.25
CA LEU A 166 18.99 2.62 -8.76
C LEU A 166 18.70 1.49 -7.74
N ARG A 167 19.51 1.36 -6.67
CA ARG A 167 19.36 0.28 -5.66
C ARG A 167 18.91 0.84 -4.30
N ARG A 168 18.02 1.82 -4.32
CA ARG A 168 17.45 2.46 -3.12
C ARG A 168 16.02 2.92 -3.36
N GLY A 169 15.27 3.14 -2.29
CA GLY A 169 13.98 3.80 -2.37
C GLY A 169 13.44 4.21 -1.01
N THR A 170 12.26 4.85 -1.03
CA THR A 170 11.56 5.35 0.15
C THR A 170 10.11 4.89 0.10
N LYS A 171 9.56 4.44 1.22
CA LYS A 171 8.16 4.00 1.34
C LYS A 171 7.53 4.59 2.61
N LEU A 172 6.31 5.08 2.50
CA LEU A 172 5.53 5.60 3.63
C LEU A 172 4.60 4.49 4.13
N ILE A 173 4.79 4.00 5.34
CA ILE A 173 4.09 2.81 5.87
C ILE A 173 3.58 3.07 7.30
N PRO A 174 2.30 2.81 7.61
CA PRO A 174 1.78 2.87 8.97
C PRO A 174 2.09 1.57 9.74
N LEU A 175 3.33 1.41 10.20
CA LEU A 175 3.84 0.16 10.80
C LEU A 175 3.02 -0.40 11.97
N LEU A 176 2.39 0.47 12.77
CA LEU A 176 1.61 0.08 13.97
C LEU A 176 0.10 -0.04 13.72
N SER A 177 -0.37 0.36 12.55
CA SER A 177 -1.81 0.48 12.27
C SER A 177 -2.16 -0.02 10.88
N TYR A 178 -1.34 -0.90 10.31
CA TYR A 178 -1.76 -1.63 9.14
C TYR A 178 -2.92 -2.51 9.59
N ALA A 179 -4.15 -2.14 9.26
CA ALA A 179 -5.25 -3.09 9.37
C ALA A 179 -4.80 -4.28 8.53
N ASN A 180 -4.83 -5.51 9.07
CA ASN A 180 -4.54 -6.68 8.24
C ASN A 180 -5.36 -6.50 6.96
N PRO A 181 -4.72 -6.48 5.77
CA PRO A 181 -5.48 -6.38 4.54
C PRO A 181 -6.44 -7.55 4.63
N PRO A 182 -7.76 -7.30 4.54
CA PRO A 182 -8.71 -8.35 4.80
C PRO A 182 -8.38 -9.52 3.86
N LYS A 183 -8.63 -10.76 4.26
CA LYS A 183 -8.38 -11.89 3.34
C LYS A 183 -9.54 -11.95 2.37
N GLU A 184 -9.28 -11.95 1.06
CA GLU A 184 -10.32 -12.08 0.03
C GLU A 184 -11.25 -13.27 0.28
N SER A 185 -10.69 -14.38 0.78
CA SER A 185 -11.44 -15.60 1.14
C SER A 185 -12.55 -15.36 2.19
N LYS A 186 -12.47 -14.28 2.97
CA LYS A 186 -13.50 -13.89 3.95
C LYS A 186 -14.80 -13.45 3.28
N PHE A 187 -14.73 -13.03 2.02
CA PHE A 187 -15.87 -12.48 1.28
C PHE A 187 -16.41 -13.46 0.21
N GLU A 188 -15.90 -14.69 0.16
CA GLU A 188 -16.46 -15.72 -0.70
C GLU A 188 -17.95 -15.95 -0.41
N GLY A 189 -18.76 -15.96 -1.47
CA GLY A 189 -20.21 -16.18 -1.37
C GLY A 189 -21.03 -14.95 -0.98
N LEU A 190 -20.42 -13.77 -0.87
CA LEU A 190 -21.16 -12.51 -0.75
C LEU A 190 -21.65 -12.01 -2.12
N ASP A 191 -22.77 -11.30 -2.12
CA ASP A 191 -23.25 -10.58 -3.30
C ASP A 191 -22.25 -9.45 -3.64
N THR A 192 -21.93 -9.27 -4.92
CA THR A 192 -20.94 -8.28 -5.36
C THR A 192 -21.53 -7.25 -6.31
N PHE A 193 -21.04 -6.02 -6.23
CA PHE A 193 -21.27 -4.98 -7.22
C PHE A 193 -19.95 -4.68 -7.90
N GLU A 194 -19.94 -4.62 -9.22
CA GLU A 194 -18.75 -4.21 -9.95
C GLU A 194 -18.94 -2.87 -10.65
N PHE A 195 -18.03 -1.93 -10.36
CA PHE A 195 -17.88 -0.71 -11.15
C PHE A 195 -16.62 -0.82 -11.99
N ARG A 196 -16.77 -0.77 -13.31
CA ARG A 196 -15.67 -1.03 -14.23
C ARG A 196 -15.60 0.00 -15.35
N LEU A 197 -14.48 0.71 -15.40
CA LEU A 197 -14.08 1.55 -16.52
C LEU A 197 -13.40 0.69 -17.58
N ASN A 198 -14.17 0.16 -18.53
CA ASN A 198 -13.65 -0.65 -19.63
C ASN A 198 -13.14 0.23 -20.78
N ASN A 199 -11.95 -0.09 -21.29
CA ASN A 199 -11.38 0.47 -22.53
C ASN A 199 -11.29 2.01 -22.56
N TYR A 200 -11.19 2.66 -21.40
CA TYR A 200 -10.92 4.09 -21.33
C TYR A 200 -9.44 4.34 -21.64
N ILE A 201 -9.17 5.19 -22.62
CA ILE A 201 -7.82 5.64 -22.96
C ILE A 201 -7.61 6.95 -22.23
N VAL A 202 -6.70 6.95 -21.25
CA VAL A 202 -6.34 8.15 -20.51
C VAL A 202 -5.69 9.14 -21.49
N PRO A 203 -6.18 10.39 -21.59
CA PRO A 203 -5.56 11.40 -22.44
C PRO A 203 -4.12 11.69 -22.02
N SER A 204 -3.31 12.20 -22.95
CA SER A 204 -1.92 12.64 -22.69
C SER A 204 -1.83 13.97 -21.93
N ASN A 205 -2.95 14.52 -21.47
CA ASN A 205 -3.00 15.70 -20.62
C ASN A 205 -2.35 15.41 -19.26
N ASP A 206 -1.71 16.42 -18.67
CA ASP A 206 -1.07 16.34 -17.33
C ASP A 206 -2.04 15.83 -16.25
N THR A 207 -3.29 16.29 -16.30
CA THR A 207 -4.34 15.89 -15.36
C THR A 207 -5.63 15.62 -16.11
N THR A 208 -6.28 14.50 -15.80
CA THR A 208 -7.61 14.17 -16.33
C THR A 208 -8.54 13.68 -15.23
N TYR A 209 -9.73 14.29 -15.15
CA TYR A 209 -10.83 13.80 -14.33
C TYR A 209 -11.88 13.15 -15.22
N HIS A 210 -12.07 11.84 -15.06
CA HIS A 210 -13.06 11.08 -15.79
C HIS A 210 -14.22 10.70 -14.88
N CYS A 211 -15.44 10.96 -15.33
CA CYS A 211 -16.66 10.75 -14.58
C CYS A 211 -17.57 9.77 -15.31
N LYS A 212 -18.09 8.79 -14.56
CA LYS A 212 -19.05 7.83 -15.08
C LYS A 212 -20.15 7.52 -14.07
N ILE A 213 -21.39 7.57 -14.53
CA ILE A 213 -22.54 7.13 -13.76
C ILE A 213 -22.75 5.63 -13.93
N TYR A 214 -22.97 4.97 -12.80
CA TYR A 214 -23.32 3.56 -12.74
C TYR A 214 -24.67 3.39 -12.06
N LYS A 215 -25.52 2.56 -12.65
CA LYS A 215 -26.74 2.08 -11.99
C LYS A 215 -26.39 0.93 -11.05
N ILE A 216 -26.95 0.95 -9.86
CA ILE A 216 -26.86 -0.18 -8.93
C ILE A 216 -28.13 -1.04 -8.94
N PRO A 217 -28.02 -2.35 -8.61
CA PRO A 217 -29.17 -3.19 -8.39
C PRO A 217 -30.12 -2.64 -7.33
N THR A 218 -31.42 -2.77 -7.59
CA THR A 218 -32.46 -2.32 -6.67
C THR A 218 -32.69 -3.37 -5.57
N TYR A 219 -32.62 -2.94 -4.32
CA TYR A 219 -32.91 -3.78 -3.16
C TYR A 219 -34.14 -3.29 -2.41
N THR A 220 -35.12 -4.16 -2.23
CA THR A 220 -36.34 -3.87 -1.45
C THR A 220 -36.09 -3.82 0.06
N GLN A 221 -35.02 -4.46 0.53
CA GLN A 221 -34.61 -4.49 1.93
C GLN A 221 -33.27 -3.80 2.10
N LYS A 222 -33.04 -3.19 3.28
CA LYS A 222 -31.75 -2.61 3.65
C LYS A 222 -30.67 -3.68 3.67
N ARG A 223 -29.57 -3.42 2.99
CA ARG A 223 -28.33 -4.20 2.98
C ARG A 223 -27.16 -3.32 3.41
N HIS A 224 -26.00 -3.92 3.65
CA HIS A 224 -24.78 -3.16 3.93
C HIS A 224 -23.64 -3.65 3.03
N VAL A 225 -22.92 -2.69 2.43
CA VAL A 225 -21.59 -2.91 1.87
C VAL A 225 -20.63 -2.98 3.06
N ILE A 226 -19.89 -4.08 3.16
CA ILE A 226 -19.01 -4.34 4.31
C ILE A 226 -17.54 -4.33 3.96
N ALA A 227 -17.22 -4.30 2.67
CA ALA A 227 -15.87 -4.12 2.19
C ALA A 227 -15.89 -3.56 0.76
N THR A 228 -14.79 -2.93 0.38
CA THR A 228 -14.51 -2.50 -0.99
C THR A 228 -13.15 -3.00 -1.43
N LEU A 229 -13.06 -3.47 -2.66
CA LEU A 229 -11.83 -3.85 -3.34
C LEU A 229 -11.57 -2.91 -4.53
N ILE A 230 -10.34 -2.42 -4.66
CA ILE A 230 -9.82 -1.53 -5.69
C ILE A 230 -8.65 -2.24 -6.37
N ALA A 231 -8.91 -2.78 -7.54
CA ALA A 231 -7.89 -3.33 -8.42
C ALA A 231 -7.71 -2.40 -9.61
N ASP A 232 -6.52 -1.82 -9.72
CA ASP A 232 -6.09 -1.06 -10.88
C ASP A 232 -4.67 -1.48 -11.27
N GLU A 233 -4.50 -1.90 -12.52
CA GLU A 233 -3.21 -2.31 -13.09
C GLU A 233 -2.37 -1.10 -13.54
N ASN A 234 -2.97 0.10 -13.65
CA ASN A 234 -2.32 1.35 -14.05
C ASN A 234 -2.17 2.32 -12.86
N ARG A 235 -1.75 1.80 -11.70
CA ARG A 235 -1.53 2.58 -10.47
C ARG A 235 -0.59 3.77 -10.64
N ASP A 236 0.30 3.71 -11.63
CA ASP A 236 1.22 4.80 -11.95
C ASP A 236 0.49 6.04 -12.49
N LEU A 237 -0.73 5.89 -13.01
CA LEU A 237 -1.54 6.99 -13.53
C LEU A 237 -2.70 7.35 -12.60
N VAL A 238 -3.27 6.39 -11.86
CA VAL A 238 -4.45 6.65 -11.03
C VAL A 238 -4.06 7.27 -9.70
N HIS A 239 -4.43 8.53 -9.50
CA HIS A 239 -4.06 9.30 -8.31
C HIS A 239 -5.13 9.27 -7.21
N HIS A 240 -6.42 9.36 -7.57
CA HIS A 240 -7.52 9.12 -6.62
C HIS A 240 -8.82 8.73 -7.32
N LEU A 241 -9.71 8.11 -6.55
CA LEU A 241 -11.05 7.71 -6.93
C LEU A 241 -12.03 8.27 -5.89
N LEU A 242 -13.11 8.89 -6.36
CA LEU A 242 -14.24 9.30 -5.53
C LEU A 242 -15.53 8.67 -6.06
N MET A 243 -16.31 8.11 -5.16
CA MET A 243 -17.64 7.58 -5.46
C MET A 243 -18.67 8.43 -4.74
N TYR A 244 -19.60 8.97 -5.51
CA TYR A 244 -20.67 9.82 -5.01
C TYR A 244 -22.03 9.17 -5.16
N GLU A 245 -22.87 9.35 -4.15
CA GLU A 245 -24.29 9.02 -4.23
C GLU A 245 -25.05 10.09 -4.98
N CYS A 246 -25.73 9.65 -6.04
CA CYS A 246 -26.74 10.47 -6.67
C CYS A 246 -27.96 10.60 -5.78
N ASP A 247 -28.60 11.77 -5.83
CA ASP A 247 -29.89 12.02 -5.22
C ASP A 247 -30.91 10.93 -5.62
N PRO A 248 -31.76 10.45 -4.70
CA PRO A 248 -32.80 9.46 -5.01
C PRO A 248 -33.76 9.85 -6.15
N GLU A 249 -33.94 11.15 -6.41
CA GLU A 249 -34.76 11.70 -7.49
C GLU A 249 -34.04 11.74 -8.85
N ALA A 250 -32.74 11.43 -8.88
CA ALA A 250 -32.00 11.33 -10.13
C ALA A 250 -32.60 10.24 -11.03
N GLU A 251 -32.80 10.59 -12.30
CA GLU A 251 -33.28 9.69 -13.34
C GLU A 251 -32.41 9.85 -14.58
N PHE A 252 -31.79 8.78 -15.03
CA PHE A 252 -30.96 8.75 -16.25
C PHE A 252 -31.50 7.71 -17.22
N ASP A 253 -31.10 7.81 -18.48
CA ASP A 253 -31.33 6.74 -19.43
C ASP A 253 -30.33 5.61 -19.13
N ASP A 254 -30.83 4.49 -18.59
CA ASP A 254 -30.02 3.32 -18.25
C ASP A 254 -29.19 2.78 -19.43
N GLN A 255 -29.64 3.02 -20.67
CA GLN A 255 -28.93 2.55 -21.87
C GLN A 255 -27.80 3.50 -22.29
N ASN A 256 -27.81 4.73 -21.78
CA ASN A 256 -26.87 5.78 -22.13
C ASN A 256 -26.52 6.63 -20.89
N LEU A 257 -25.97 5.97 -19.87
CA LEU A 257 -25.52 6.64 -18.66
C LEU A 257 -24.34 7.58 -18.97
N PRO A 258 -24.29 8.78 -18.36
CA PRO A 258 -23.18 9.71 -18.52
C PRO A 258 -21.80 9.07 -18.27
N ASP A 259 -20.90 9.28 -19.21
CA ASP A 259 -19.55 8.71 -19.25
C ASP A 259 -18.65 9.68 -20.05
N GLY A 260 -17.64 10.27 -19.43
CA GLY A 260 -16.77 11.23 -20.10
C GLY A 260 -15.86 12.03 -19.17
N VAL A 261 -15.21 13.06 -19.70
CA VAL A 261 -14.48 14.03 -18.87
C VAL A 261 -15.49 14.72 -17.95
N CYS A 262 -15.16 14.87 -16.66
CA CYS A 262 -16.10 15.36 -15.66
C CYS A 262 -16.68 16.74 -15.97
N ASP A 263 -15.96 17.61 -16.68
CA ASP A 263 -16.47 18.91 -17.10
C ASP A 263 -17.45 18.85 -18.28
N ASP A 264 -17.41 17.76 -19.05
CA ASP A 264 -18.21 17.57 -20.27
C ASP A 264 -19.45 16.70 -20.07
N ILE A 265 -19.60 16.04 -18.91
CA ILE A 265 -20.81 15.27 -18.61
C ILE A 265 -22.02 16.21 -18.46
N PRO A 266 -23.26 15.73 -18.71
CA PRO A 266 -24.45 16.57 -18.59
C PRO A 266 -24.55 17.24 -17.22
N GLU A 267 -24.93 18.52 -17.18
CA GLU A 267 -25.10 19.31 -15.94
C GLU A 267 -25.96 18.58 -14.90
N LYS A 268 -26.99 17.85 -15.36
CA LYS A 268 -27.82 16.98 -14.52
C LYS A 268 -26.99 15.99 -13.69
N ALA A 269 -26.01 15.32 -14.29
CA ALA A 269 -25.14 14.39 -13.58
C ALA A 269 -24.39 15.07 -12.43
N ARG A 270 -23.85 16.27 -12.69
CA ARG A 270 -23.11 17.05 -11.70
C ARG A 270 -24.00 17.49 -10.55
N VAL A 271 -25.13 18.13 -10.87
CA VAL A 271 -26.09 18.67 -9.88
C VAL A 271 -26.65 17.59 -8.97
N TYR A 272 -27.03 16.44 -9.52
CA TYR A 272 -27.67 15.39 -8.73
C TYR A 272 -26.68 14.48 -8.00
N CYS A 273 -25.41 14.42 -8.40
CA CYS A 273 -24.48 13.41 -7.88
C CYS A 273 -23.25 13.96 -7.15
N GLU A 274 -22.76 15.18 -7.40
CA GLU A 274 -21.47 15.63 -6.83
C GLU A 274 -21.53 16.07 -5.35
N ALA A 275 -22.66 15.93 -4.67
CA ALA A 275 -22.87 16.45 -3.32
C ALA A 275 -22.50 15.47 -2.19
N ASN A 276 -22.67 14.16 -2.39
CA ASN A 276 -22.58 13.16 -1.31
C ASN A 276 -21.50 12.13 -1.61
N ILE A 277 -20.34 12.22 -0.97
CA ILE A 277 -19.25 11.24 -1.12
C ILE A 277 -19.58 10.00 -0.28
N ALA A 278 -19.75 8.85 -0.93
CA ALA A 278 -19.90 7.55 -0.29
C ALA A 278 -18.56 6.88 0.03
N MET A 279 -17.57 7.09 -0.84
CA MET A 279 -16.25 6.50 -0.70
C MET A 279 -15.19 7.35 -1.39
N GLY A 280 -13.98 7.37 -0.83
CA GLY A 280 -12.79 7.85 -1.52
C GLY A 280 -11.63 6.87 -1.37
N TRP A 281 -10.76 6.86 -2.37
CA TRP A 281 -9.46 6.21 -2.34
C TRP A 281 -8.44 7.12 -3.00
N ALA A 282 -7.19 7.06 -2.55
CA ALA A 282 -6.09 7.80 -3.14
C ALA A 282 -4.82 6.96 -3.09
N VAL A 283 -3.79 7.37 -3.83
CA VAL A 283 -2.47 6.75 -3.81
C VAL A 283 -1.98 6.56 -2.36
N GLY A 284 -1.56 5.33 -2.05
CA GLY A 284 -1.15 4.91 -0.70
C GLY A 284 -2.27 4.29 0.14
N GLY A 285 -3.53 4.35 -0.32
CA GLY A 285 -4.62 3.58 0.27
C GLY A 285 -4.57 2.11 -0.10
N ASP A 286 -5.03 1.24 0.81
CA ASP A 286 -5.09 -0.20 0.57
C ASP A 286 -6.07 -0.57 -0.53
N ASP A 287 -5.76 -1.68 -1.20
CA ASP A 287 -6.57 -2.26 -2.27
C ASP A 287 -7.90 -2.75 -1.72
N MET A 288 -7.92 -3.22 -0.47
CA MET A 288 -9.14 -3.67 0.16
C MET A 288 -9.37 -3.00 1.50
N VAL A 289 -10.54 -2.36 1.61
CA VAL A 289 -11.00 -1.69 2.81
C VAL A 289 -12.20 -2.45 3.35
N GLU A 290 -12.07 -3.02 4.55
CA GLU A 290 -13.19 -3.64 5.28
C GLU A 290 -13.74 -2.67 6.34
N PHE A 291 -15.06 -2.60 6.45
CA PHE A 291 -15.73 -1.90 7.54
C PHE A 291 -15.60 -2.71 8.84
N VAL A 292 -15.55 -2.02 9.98
CA VAL A 292 -15.54 -2.67 11.30
C VAL A 292 -16.76 -3.61 11.45
N PRO A 293 -16.66 -4.72 12.21
CA PRO A 293 -17.71 -5.75 12.28
C PRO A 293 -19.11 -5.22 12.67
N GLU A 294 -19.17 -4.12 13.42
CA GLU A 294 -20.37 -3.48 13.91
C GLU A 294 -21.00 -2.50 12.91
N ALA A 295 -20.33 -2.21 11.80
CA ALA A 295 -20.73 -1.21 10.82
C ALA A 295 -20.66 -1.71 9.37
N GLY A 296 -21.33 -0.96 8.49
CA GLY A 296 -21.28 -1.14 7.05
C GLY A 296 -22.04 -0.03 6.37
N TYR A 297 -21.77 0.19 5.10
CA TYR A 297 -22.36 1.27 4.34
C TYR A 297 -23.77 0.87 3.85
N PRO A 298 -24.84 1.58 4.22
CA PRO A 298 -26.22 1.13 3.98
C PRO A 298 -26.63 1.32 2.51
N VAL A 299 -27.25 0.30 1.91
CA VAL A 299 -27.83 0.37 0.56
C VAL A 299 -29.20 -0.30 0.52
N GLY A 300 -30.13 0.20 -0.29
CA GLY A 300 -31.45 -0.40 -0.47
C GLY A 300 -32.47 -0.13 0.64
N GLY A 301 -33.70 -0.60 0.45
CA GLY A 301 -34.82 -0.33 1.35
C GLY A 301 -35.22 1.15 1.33
N GLU A 302 -35.19 1.81 2.50
CA GLU A 302 -35.45 3.25 2.60
C GLU A 302 -34.31 4.10 1.99
N PHE A 303 -33.13 3.51 1.83
CA PHE A 303 -31.97 4.11 1.16
C PHE A 303 -32.13 3.93 -0.34
N ARG A 304 -32.86 4.87 -0.96
CA ARG A 304 -33.32 4.83 -2.36
C ARG A 304 -32.26 5.26 -3.38
N VAL A 305 -30.98 5.03 -3.09
CA VAL A 305 -29.90 5.30 -4.04
C VAL A 305 -30.07 4.38 -5.26
N LYS A 306 -30.09 4.98 -6.45
CA LYS A 306 -30.22 4.26 -7.73
C LYS A 306 -28.94 4.27 -8.54
N TYR A 307 -28.17 5.34 -8.39
CA TYR A 307 -26.99 5.62 -9.20
C TYR A 307 -25.83 6.09 -8.32
N TYR A 308 -24.63 5.70 -8.69
CA TYR A 308 -23.38 6.29 -8.19
C TYR A 308 -22.68 7.00 -9.34
N LEU A 309 -22.12 8.17 -9.07
CA LEU A 309 -21.14 8.82 -9.93
C LEU A 309 -19.74 8.45 -9.43
N ILE A 310 -18.92 7.85 -10.28
CA ILE A 310 -17.51 7.62 -9.98
C ILE A 310 -16.69 8.63 -10.74
N GLN A 311 -15.88 9.37 -10.00
CA GLN A 311 -14.85 10.25 -10.52
C GLN A 311 -13.49 9.58 -10.33
N MET A 312 -12.77 9.36 -11.43
CA MET A 312 -11.40 8.90 -11.43
C MET A 312 -10.49 10.05 -11.82
N HIS A 313 -9.46 10.30 -11.01
CA HIS A 313 -8.41 11.27 -11.32
C HIS A 313 -7.15 10.54 -11.78
N TYR A 314 -6.75 10.84 -13.02
CA TYR A 314 -5.51 10.40 -13.62
C TYR A 314 -4.47 11.52 -13.61
N ASP A 315 -3.30 11.23 -13.05
CA ASP A 315 -2.11 12.08 -13.05
C ASP A 315 -1.10 11.52 -14.06
N ASN A 316 -0.86 12.26 -15.15
CA ASN A 316 0.03 11.86 -16.25
C ASN A 316 1.11 12.93 -16.49
N PRO A 317 2.02 13.15 -15.51
CA PRO A 317 3.02 14.21 -15.57
C PRO A 317 4.08 14.02 -16.67
N LYS A 318 4.12 12.83 -17.27
CA LYS A 318 5.00 12.49 -18.41
C LYS A 318 4.31 12.65 -19.76
N SER A 319 3.01 13.01 -19.77
CA SER A 319 2.18 13.11 -20.97
C SER A 319 2.30 11.89 -21.88
N LEU A 320 2.34 10.70 -21.28
CA LEU A 320 2.40 9.44 -22.03
C LEU A 320 1.11 9.27 -22.83
N PRO A 321 1.21 8.81 -24.09
CA PRO A 321 0.08 8.69 -25.02
C PRO A 321 -0.83 7.49 -24.75
#